data_AF-A0A523QUY8-F1
#
_entry.id   AF-A0A523QUY8-F1
#
_cell.length_a   1.000
_cell.length_b   1.000
_cell.length_c   1.000
_cell.angle_alpha   90.00
_cell.angle_beta   90.00
_cell.angle_gamma   90.00
#
_symmetry.space_group_name_H-M   'P 1'
#
loop_
_entity.id
_entity.type
_entity.pdbx_description
1 polymer ?
#
loop_
_entity_poly.entity_id
_entity_poly.type
_entity_poly.pdbx_seq_one_letter_code
_entity_poly.pdbx_strand_id
1 'polypeptide(L)' 'MNAKKKMEYLKTLLPNVNIDPARIEMYNLSAAMGPRWAEICTEFTEKIKKLGPSPIWLAENKFTGKE' A
#
# COMPACT_ATOMS: atom_id res chain seq x y z
N MET A 1 -15.03 -10.15 12.69
CA MET A 1 -13.71 -9.82 12.12
C MET A 1 -13.80 -8.43 11.48
N ASN A 2 -13.22 -7.38 12.07
CA ASN A 2 -13.36 -6.00 11.56
C ASN A 2 -12.15 -5.65 10.68
N ALA A 3 -12.37 -5.52 9.37
CA ALA A 3 -11.30 -5.22 8.40
C ALA A 3 -10.56 -3.92 8.72
N LYS A 4 -11.27 -2.89 9.19
CA LYS A 4 -10.66 -1.63 9.63
C LYS A 4 -9.68 -1.87 10.79
N LYS A 5 -10.09 -2.61 11.83
CA LYS A 5 -9.20 -2.92 12.97
C LYS A 5 -7.94 -3.68 12.53
N LYS A 6 -8.07 -4.59 11.58
CA LYS A 6 -6.92 -5.32 11.02
C LYS A 6 -5.99 -4.40 10.23
N MET A 7 -6.54 -3.49 9.45
CA MET A 7 -5.77 -2.49 8.70
C MET A 7 -4.99 -1.55 9.61
N GLU A 8 -5.63 -1.04 10.68
CA GLU A 8 -4.94 -0.20 11.66
C GLU A 8 -3.81 -0.97 12.36
N TYR A 9 -4.08 -2.22 12.78
CA TYR A 9 -3.03 -3.05 13.39
C TYR A 9 -1.90 -3.37 12.40
N LEU A 10 -2.20 -3.61 11.13
CA LEU A 10 -1.14 -3.84 10.14
C LEU A 10 -0.28 -2.60 9.92
N LYS A 11 -0.88 -1.40 9.90
CA LYS A 11 -0.14 -0.13 9.81
C LYS A 11 0.84 0.06 10.98
N THR A 12 0.58 -0.50 12.17
CA THR A 12 1.55 -0.45 13.28
C THR A 12 2.68 -1.49 13.15
N LEU A 13 2.46 -2.58 12.43
CA LEU A 13 3.45 -3.65 12.26
C LEU A 13 4.43 -3.41 11.11
N LEU A 14 4.00 -2.78 10.02
CA LEU A 14 4.84 -2.56 8.82
C LEU A 14 6.16 -1.82 9.11
N PRO A 15 6.21 -0.80 9.99
CA PRO A 15 7.48 -0.15 10.35
C PRO A 15 8.51 -1.12 10.93
N ASN A 16 8.09 -2.16 11.66
CA ASN A 16 9.00 -3.14 12.27
C ASN A 16 9.79 -3.96 11.24
N VAL A 17 9.31 -4.02 10.01
CA VAL A 17 9.96 -4.71 8.88
C VAL A 17 10.45 -3.72 7.82
N ASN A 18 10.63 -2.44 8.18
CA ASN A 18 11.10 -1.36 7.30
C ASN A 18 10.19 -1.12 6.08
N ILE A 19 8.88 -1.35 6.22
CA ILE A 19 7.90 -1.00 5.20
C ILE A 19 7.13 0.22 5.67
N ASP A 20 7.08 1.24 4.82
CA ASP A 20 6.29 2.45 5.10
C ASP A 20 4.79 2.10 5.17
N PRO A 21 4.10 2.37 6.31
CA PRO A 21 2.68 2.07 6.47
C PRO A 21 1.78 2.83 5.49
N ALA A 22 2.27 3.92 4.89
CA ALA A 22 1.59 4.66 3.85
C ALA A 22 1.38 3.85 2.56
N ARG A 23 2.06 2.70 2.41
CA ARG A 23 1.90 1.75 1.30
C ARG A 23 0.63 0.91 1.36
N ILE A 24 -0.14 0.99 2.43
CA ILE A 24 -1.46 0.34 2.56
C ILE A 24 -2.53 1.38 2.92
N GLU A 25 -3.71 1.26 2.33
CA GLU A 25 -4.85 2.10 2.69
C GLU A 25 -6.18 1.37 2.48
N MET A 26 -7.19 1.70 3.29
CA MET A 26 -8.52 1.13 3.21
C MET A 26 -9.54 2.23 2.97
N TYR A 27 -10.38 2.03 1.95
CA TYR A 27 -11.46 2.93 1.58
C TYR A 27 -12.80 2.21 1.69
N ASN A 28 -13.80 2.89 2.26
CA ASN A 28 -15.17 2.40 2.27
C ASN A 28 -15.93 3.01 1.10
N LEU A 29 -16.36 2.19 0.17
CA LEU A 29 -17.09 2.62 -1.03
C LEU A 29 -18.33 1.74 -1.26
N SER A 30 -19.44 2.37 -1.62
CA SER A 30 -20.64 1.69 -2.13
C SER A 30 -20.51 1.39 -3.62
N ALA A 31 -21.31 0.46 -4.14
CA ALA A 31 -21.33 0.09 -5.55
C ALA A 31 -21.61 1.26 -6.53
N ALA A 32 -22.29 2.32 -6.07
CA ALA A 32 -22.59 3.50 -6.90
C ALA A 32 -21.43 4.50 -7.04
N MET A 33 -20.34 4.35 -6.29
CA MET A 33 -19.23 5.33 -6.24
C MET A 33 -18.10 5.04 -7.24
N GLY A 34 -18.46 4.67 -8.48
CA GLY A 34 -17.50 4.36 -9.54
C GLY A 34 -16.49 5.50 -9.84
N PRO A 35 -16.95 6.75 -10.06
CA PRO A 35 -16.03 7.87 -10.31
C PRO A 35 -15.05 8.11 -9.17
N ARG A 36 -15.54 8.08 -7.92
CA ARG A 36 -14.68 8.27 -6.74
C ARG A 36 -13.66 7.14 -6.57
N TRP A 37 -14.01 5.91 -6.95
CA TRP A 37 -13.05 4.80 -6.97
C TRP A 37 -11.90 5.05 -7.96
N ALA A 38 -12.19 5.55 -9.16
CA ALA A 38 -11.17 5.88 -10.14
C ALA A 38 -10.20 6.98 -9.66
N GLU A 39 -10.73 8.01 -8.99
CA GLU A 39 -9.92 9.05 -8.35
C GLU A 39 -9.00 8.46 -7.28
N ILE A 40 -9.53 7.64 -6.36
CA ILE A 40 -8.77 6.99 -5.29
C ILE A 40 -7.64 6.12 -5.87
N CYS A 41 -7.92 5.34 -6.92
CA CYS A 41 -6.90 4.54 -7.58
C CYS A 41 -5.77 5.41 -8.15
N THR A 42 -6.12 6.55 -8.75
CA THR A 42 -5.15 7.50 -9.32
C THR A 42 -4.29 8.14 -8.22
N GLU A 43 -4.93 8.73 -7.21
CA GLU A 43 -4.27 9.36 -6.06
C GLU A 43 -3.35 8.38 -5.33
N PHE A 44 -3.82 7.15 -5.07
CA PHE A 44 -3.04 6.13 -4.38
C PHE A 44 -1.87 5.64 -5.24
N THR A 45 -2.06 5.50 -6.55
CA THR A 45 -0.98 5.14 -7.48
C THR A 45 0.12 6.19 -7.47
N GLU A 46 -0.24 7.47 -7.51
CA GLU A 46 0.72 8.57 -7.41
C GLU A 46 1.47 8.56 -6.08
N LYS A 47 0.77 8.32 -4.97
CA LYS A 47 1.38 8.16 -3.64
C LYS A 47 2.41 7.03 -3.63
N ILE A 48 2.08 5.86 -4.16
CA ILE A 48 3.01 4.71 -4.22
C ILE A 48 4.21 5.03 -5.11
N LYS A 49 4.01 5.69 -6.27
CA LYS A 49 5.11 6.13 -7.14
C LYS A 49 6.08 7.07 -6.40
N LYS A 50 5.56 8.01 -5.61
CA LYS A 50 6.39 8.95 -4.81
C LYS A 50 7.19 8.25 -3.71
N LEU A 51 6.66 7.16 -3.14
CA LEU A 51 7.38 6.34 -2.15
C LEU A 51 8.49 5.48 -2.79
N GLY A 52 8.50 5.35 -4.12
CA GLY A 52 9.47 4.54 -4.85
C GLY A 52 9.24 3.03 -4.75
N PRO A 53 10.17 2.23 -5.30
CA PRO A 53 10.08 0.78 -5.34
C PRO A 53 9.85 0.15 -3.97
N SER A 54 9.14 -0.99 -3.95
CA SER A 54 8.91 -1.72 -2.71
C SER A 54 10.23 -2.24 -2.12
N PRO A 55 10.47 -2.10 -0.79
CA PRO A 55 11.63 -2.69 -0.13
C PRO A 55 11.74 -4.21 -0.33
N ILE A 56 10.60 -4.90 -0.45
CA ILE A 56 10.55 -6.35 -0.71
C ILE A 56 11.10 -6.65 -2.10
N TRP A 57 10.65 -5.89 -3.11
CA TRP A 57 11.13 -6.05 -4.48
C TRP A 57 12.63 -5.75 -4.57
N LEU A 58 13.11 -4.71 -3.89
CA LEU A 58 14.54 -4.39 -3.83
C LEU A 58 15.35 -5.52 -3.19
N ALA A 59 14.86 -6.11 -2.09
CA ALA A 59 15.52 -7.24 -1.44
C ALA A 59 15.56 -8.48 -2.36
N GLU A 60 14.49 -8.76 -3.09
CA GLU A 60 14.40 -9.88 -4.03
C GLU A 60 15.31 -9.71 -5.26
N ASN A 61 15.42 -8.50 -5.83
CA ASN A 61 16.28 -8.25 -6.99
C ASN A 61 17.77 -8.31 -6.62
N LYS A 62 18.14 -7.82 -5.42
CA LYS A 62 19.50 -8.01 -4.88
C LYS A 62 19.84 -9.49 -4.71
N PHE A 63 18.88 -10.30 -4.26
CA PHE A 63 19.07 -11.74 -4.11
C PHE A 63 19.21 -12.46 -5.45
N THR A 64 18.50 -12.02 -6.48
CA THR A 64 18.51 -12.66 -7.81
C THR A 64 19.58 -12.13 -8.76
N GLY A 65 20.43 -11.19 -8.31
CA GLY A 65 21.59 -10.70 -9.06
C GLY A 65 21.26 -9.95 -10.35
N LYS A 66 20.03 -9.43 -10.47
CA LYS A 66 19.61 -8.56 -11.57
C LYS A 66 19.90 -7.11 -11.17
N GLU A 67 21.12 -6.67 -11.41
CA GLU A 67 21.46 -5.24 -11.45
C GLU A 67 21.36 -4.72 -12.89
#